data_AF-A0A1I7NH32-F1
#
_entry.id   AF-A0A1I7NH32-F1
#
_cell.length_a   1.000
_cell.length_b   1.000
_cell.length_c   1.000
_cell.angle_alpha   90.00
_cell.angle_beta   90.00
_cell.angle_gamma   90.00
#
_symmetry.space_group_name_H-M   'P 1'
#
loop_
_entity.id
_entity.type
_entity.pdbx_description
1 polymer ?
#
loop_
_entity_poly.entity_id
_entity_poly.type
_entity_poly.pdbx_seq_one_letter_code
_entity_poly.pdbx_strand_id
1 'polypeptide(L)'
;MTQKNWTRDELILALDFYIDHRTALPPQSSSTALQFSRELRKVAPDMGASHAAYRNLNAIFMKLANFQAIDPQYTAQGRKGLQRGGRSDANLWELFSSDPKRLKEIANAIKQAAGQVSTHEGDDVDTIVEATEGRILSRLHTFRERNRGLVKAKKVEVLKREGKLACEVCEFDFDNAYGAHSTAAIEVHHRLPLSALPEQRKTKLSDLALVCANCHRIIHSRNPWFEIDELRKELRITVG
;
A
#
# COMPACT_ATOMS: atom_id res chain seq x y z
N MET A 1 20.38 -0.53 -22.33
CA MET A 1 19.64 0.07 -21.20
C MET A 1 18.51 -0.88 -20.82
N THR A 2 18.64 -1.60 -19.71
CA THR A 2 17.64 -2.53 -19.20
C THR A 2 16.37 -1.76 -18.85
N GLN A 3 15.28 -2.05 -19.55
CA GLN A 3 13.98 -1.43 -19.32
C GLN A 3 13.53 -1.82 -17.90
N LYS A 4 13.53 -0.87 -16.96
CA LYS A 4 13.14 -1.13 -15.57
C LYS A 4 11.65 -1.53 -15.52
N ASN A 5 11.37 -2.60 -14.77
CA ASN A 5 10.02 -3.14 -14.58
C ASN A 5 9.07 -2.07 -14.00
N TRP A 6 7.78 -2.17 -14.37
CA TRP A 6 6.71 -1.37 -13.74
C TRP A 6 6.57 -1.77 -12.28
N THR A 7 6.63 -0.79 -11.37
CA THR A 7 6.34 -1.03 -9.95
C THR A 7 4.84 -1.22 -9.78
N ARG A 8 4.45 -1.82 -8.65
CA ARG A 8 3.03 -2.01 -8.34
C ARG A 8 2.29 -0.68 -8.21
N ASP A 9 2.91 0.33 -7.59
CA ASP A 9 2.33 1.67 -7.45
C ASP A 9 2.05 2.30 -8.82
N GLU A 10 3.01 2.19 -9.75
CA GLU A 10 2.83 2.67 -11.14
C GLU A 10 1.71 1.93 -11.86
N LEU A 11 1.59 0.61 -11.66
CA LEU A 11 0.53 -0.19 -12.28
C LEU A 11 -0.85 0.14 -11.71
N ILE A 12 -0.96 0.38 -10.39
CA ILE A 12 -2.22 0.82 -9.75
C ILE A 12 -2.66 2.16 -10.33
N LEU A 13 -1.75 3.13 -10.43
CA LEU A 13 -2.07 4.43 -11.03
C LEU A 13 -2.47 4.32 -12.51
N ALA A 14 -1.79 3.45 -13.28
CA ALA A 14 -2.12 3.22 -14.68
C ALA A 14 -3.47 2.51 -14.88
N LEU A 15 -3.81 1.56 -14.00
CA LEU A 15 -5.10 0.88 -14.04
C LEU A 15 -6.24 1.83 -13.63
N ASP A 16 -6.05 2.64 -12.58
CA ASP A 16 -7.00 3.68 -12.16
C ASP A 16 -7.29 4.66 -13.31
N PHE A 17 -6.23 5.16 -13.95
CA PHE A 17 -6.36 6.04 -15.11
C PHE A 17 -7.07 5.38 -16.29
N TYR A 18 -6.78 4.10 -16.55
CA TYR A 18 -7.44 3.32 -17.59
C TYR A 18 -8.94 3.19 -17.33
N ILE A 19 -9.34 2.81 -16.11
CA ILE A 19 -10.74 2.61 -15.74
C ILE A 19 -11.54 3.91 -15.88
N ASP A 20 -10.97 5.06 -15.51
CA ASP A 20 -11.61 6.38 -15.69
C ASP A 20 -11.83 6.75 -17.17
N HIS A 21 -10.94 6.28 -18.05
CA HIS A 21 -10.94 6.61 -19.48
C HIS A 21 -11.26 5.39 -20.36
N ARG A 22 -11.94 4.40 -19.79
CA ARG A 22 -12.15 3.07 -20.40
C ARG A 22 -12.84 3.14 -21.77
N THR A 23 -13.79 4.08 -21.92
CA THR A 23 -14.53 4.28 -23.16
C THR A 23 -13.67 4.89 -24.27
N ALA A 24 -12.83 5.86 -23.91
CA ALA A 24 -11.95 6.57 -24.83
C ALA A 24 -10.72 7.11 -24.08
N LEU A 25 -9.55 6.56 -24.42
CA LEU A 25 -8.28 7.08 -23.89
C LEU A 25 -8.04 8.50 -24.42
N PRO A 26 -7.55 9.42 -23.58
CA PRO A 26 -7.23 10.76 -24.03
C PRO A 26 -6.06 10.73 -25.04
N PRO A 27 -5.98 11.68 -25.99
CA PRO A 27 -4.86 11.75 -26.92
C PRO A 27 -3.52 11.90 -26.17
N GLN A 28 -2.44 11.33 -26.72
CA GLN A 28 -1.12 11.37 -26.07
C GLN A 28 -0.62 12.80 -25.81
N SER A 29 -0.97 13.75 -26.69
CA SER A 29 -0.62 15.17 -26.59
C SER A 29 -1.54 15.99 -25.68
N SER A 30 -2.58 15.39 -25.10
CA SER A 30 -3.54 16.10 -24.25
C SER A 30 -2.92 16.54 -22.92
N SER A 31 -3.46 17.63 -22.34
CA SER A 31 -3.11 18.09 -21.00
C SER A 31 -3.32 17.00 -19.94
N THR A 32 -4.37 16.19 -20.08
CA THR A 32 -4.69 15.04 -19.22
C THR A 32 -3.59 13.98 -19.24
N ALA A 33 -3.15 13.55 -20.42
CA ALA A 33 -2.08 12.55 -20.56
C ALA A 33 -0.74 13.07 -20.01
N LEU A 34 -0.42 14.34 -20.26
CA LEU A 34 0.77 15.00 -19.74
C LEU A 34 0.74 15.14 -18.21
N GLN A 35 -0.42 15.47 -17.63
CA GLN A 35 -0.61 15.52 -16.18
C GLN A 35 -0.43 14.15 -15.56
N PHE A 36 -1.06 13.12 -16.12
CA PHE A 36 -0.91 11.76 -15.63
C PHE A 36 0.56 11.29 -15.67
N SER A 37 1.30 11.61 -16.73
CA SER A 37 2.74 11.32 -16.80
C SER A 37 3.54 11.99 -15.68
N ARG A 38 3.20 13.23 -15.31
CA ARG A 38 3.82 13.93 -14.16
C ARG A 38 3.49 13.26 -12.84
N GLU A 39 2.24 12.85 -12.62
CA GLU A 39 1.84 12.16 -11.39
C GLU A 39 2.54 10.80 -11.26
N LEU A 40 2.61 10.03 -12.34
CA LEU A 40 3.28 8.73 -12.35
C LEU A 40 4.79 8.85 -12.05
N ARG A 41 5.40 9.97 -12.44
CA ARG A 41 6.80 10.26 -12.14
C ARG A 41 7.06 10.55 -10.66
N LYS A 42 6.08 11.08 -9.91
CA LYS A 42 6.24 11.32 -8.46
C LYS A 42 6.32 10.03 -7.65
N VAL A 43 5.77 8.94 -8.17
CA VAL A 43 5.79 7.61 -7.53
C VAL A 43 6.93 6.72 -8.02
N ALA A 44 7.73 7.22 -8.96
CA ALA A 44 8.86 6.50 -9.51
C ALA A 44 9.93 6.30 -8.42
N PRO A 45 10.63 5.14 -8.38
CA PRO A 45 11.77 4.96 -7.50
C PRO A 45 12.87 6.00 -7.82
N ASP A 46 13.61 6.45 -6.80
CA ASP A 46 14.74 7.38 -6.95
C ASP A 46 15.66 6.91 -8.07
N MET A 47 15.74 7.73 -9.12
CA MET A 47 16.50 7.43 -10.31
C MET A 47 17.56 8.51 -10.49
N GLY A 48 18.80 8.15 -10.15
CA GLY A 48 19.95 8.78 -10.77
C GLY A 48 19.82 8.64 -12.30
N ALA A 49 19.82 9.78 -12.99
CA ALA A 49 19.69 10.03 -14.44
C ALA A 49 18.28 10.29 -15.02
N SER A 50 18.18 11.48 -15.66
CA SER A 50 17.10 12.13 -16.42
C SER A 50 15.65 11.63 -16.24
N HIS A 51 14.93 12.32 -15.35
CA HIS A 51 13.49 12.19 -15.10
C HIS A 51 12.58 12.23 -16.34
N ALA A 52 13.07 12.80 -17.46
CA ALA A 52 12.31 13.01 -18.68
C ALA A 52 12.12 11.73 -19.53
N ALA A 53 13.07 10.79 -19.48
CA ALA A 53 13.03 9.55 -20.28
C ALA A 53 12.27 8.41 -19.58
N TYR A 54 12.12 8.49 -18.25
CA TYR A 54 11.40 7.48 -17.47
C TYR A 54 9.90 7.61 -17.63
N ARG A 55 9.24 6.48 -17.94
CA ARG A 55 7.80 6.38 -18.19
C ARG A 55 7.28 7.51 -19.09
N ASN A 56 7.92 7.64 -20.26
CA ASN A 56 7.46 8.55 -21.30
C ASN A 56 6.04 8.17 -21.78
N LEU A 57 5.39 9.08 -22.50
CA LEU A 57 4.01 8.90 -22.96
C LEU A 57 3.82 7.60 -23.75
N ASN A 58 4.76 7.24 -24.62
CA ASN A 58 4.70 5.98 -25.37
C ASN A 58 4.64 4.76 -24.43
N ALA A 59 5.52 4.71 -23.43
CA ALA A 59 5.54 3.62 -22.46
C ALA A 59 4.22 3.55 -21.65
N ILE A 60 3.67 4.70 -21.26
CA ILE A 60 2.37 4.78 -20.57
C ILE A 60 1.26 4.23 -21.46
N PHE A 61 1.15 4.69 -22.70
CA PHE A 61 0.08 4.27 -23.60
C PHE A 61 0.20 2.80 -24.01
N MET A 62 1.42 2.28 -24.16
CA MET A 62 1.63 0.83 -24.32
C MET A 62 1.11 0.06 -23.10
N LYS A 63 1.29 0.58 -21.88
CA LYS A 63 0.73 -0.04 -20.68
C LYS A 63 -0.79 0.03 -20.64
N LEU A 64 -1.41 1.16 -21.01
CA LEU A 64 -2.87 1.28 -21.11
C LEU A 64 -3.44 0.33 -22.16
N ALA A 65 -2.75 0.14 -23.28
CA ALA A 65 -3.13 -0.83 -24.31
C ALA A 65 -3.05 -2.29 -23.83
N ASN A 66 -2.16 -2.62 -22.88
CA ASN A 66 -2.18 -3.93 -22.23
C ASN A 66 -3.45 -4.14 -21.39
N PHE A 67 -3.91 -3.11 -20.67
CA PHE A 67 -5.18 -3.20 -19.92
C PHE A 67 -6.39 -3.33 -20.85
N GLN A 68 -6.41 -2.60 -21.98
CA GLN A 68 -7.41 -2.79 -23.02
C GLN A 68 -7.48 -4.24 -23.53
N ALA A 69 -6.33 -4.91 -23.64
CA ALA A 69 -6.26 -6.28 -24.15
C ALA A 69 -6.92 -7.31 -23.21
N ILE A 70 -6.92 -7.04 -21.91
CA ILE A 70 -7.46 -7.96 -20.87
C ILE A 70 -8.84 -7.54 -20.36
N ASP A 71 -9.35 -6.40 -20.81
CA ASP A 71 -10.65 -5.87 -20.43
C ASP A 71 -11.79 -6.54 -21.22
N PRO A 72 -12.70 -7.29 -20.55
CA PRO A 72 -13.83 -7.94 -21.22
C PRO A 72 -14.80 -6.96 -21.90
N GLN A 73 -15.03 -5.76 -21.35
CA GLN A 73 -15.95 -4.78 -21.95
C GLN A 73 -15.34 -4.12 -23.19
N TYR A 74 -14.01 -4.00 -23.23
CA TYR A 74 -13.30 -3.49 -24.41
C TYR A 74 -13.23 -4.55 -25.51
N THR A 75 -12.86 -5.78 -25.16
CA THR A 75 -12.71 -6.89 -26.11
C THR A 75 -14.05 -7.38 -26.68
N ALA A 76 -15.13 -7.31 -25.90
CA ALA A 76 -16.49 -7.63 -26.38
C ALA A 76 -16.97 -6.74 -27.54
N GLN A 77 -16.36 -5.56 -27.73
CA GLN A 77 -16.65 -4.66 -28.86
C GLN A 77 -15.91 -5.07 -30.15
N GLY A 78 -15.29 -6.25 -30.19
CA GLY A 78 -14.49 -6.73 -31.34
C GLY A 78 -13.11 -6.08 -31.44
N ARG A 79 -12.70 -5.29 -30.44
CA ARG A 79 -11.40 -4.61 -30.40
C ARG A 79 -10.33 -5.55 -29.83
N LYS A 80 -9.22 -5.71 -30.54
CA LYS A 80 -8.07 -6.51 -30.07
C LYS A 80 -7.00 -5.59 -29.47
N GLY A 81 -6.62 -5.82 -28.22
CA GLY A 81 -5.45 -5.19 -27.61
C GLY A 81 -4.14 -5.94 -27.94
N LEU A 82 -3.02 -5.51 -27.33
CA LEU A 82 -1.71 -6.14 -27.53
C LEU A 82 -1.68 -7.56 -26.94
N GLN A 83 -1.14 -8.54 -27.69
CA GLN A 83 -1.17 -9.97 -27.35
C GLN A 83 -0.27 -10.42 -26.17
N ARG A 84 0.42 -9.50 -25.49
CA ARG A 84 1.33 -9.81 -24.37
C ARG A 84 1.11 -8.85 -23.21
N GLY A 85 -0.04 -8.97 -22.54
CA GLY A 85 -0.23 -8.40 -21.21
C GLY A 85 0.78 -9.05 -20.24
N GLY A 86 1.51 -8.25 -19.46
CA GLY A 86 2.43 -8.79 -18.47
C GLY A 86 1.67 -9.50 -17.36
N ARG A 87 2.24 -10.56 -16.75
CA ARG A 87 1.62 -11.28 -15.61
C ARG A 87 1.17 -10.34 -14.50
N SER A 88 1.93 -9.27 -14.23
CA SER A 88 1.60 -8.24 -13.24
C SER A 88 0.36 -7.41 -13.63
N ASP A 89 0.12 -7.19 -14.92
CA ASP A 89 -1.04 -6.44 -15.42
C ASP A 89 -2.32 -7.26 -15.19
N ALA A 90 -2.27 -8.57 -15.49
CA ALA A 90 -3.38 -9.50 -15.29
C ALA A 90 -3.72 -9.69 -13.80
N ASN A 91 -2.71 -9.90 -12.94
CA ASN A 91 -2.92 -10.02 -11.50
C ASN A 91 -3.56 -8.77 -10.89
N LEU A 92 -3.16 -7.58 -11.37
CA LEU A 92 -3.72 -6.33 -10.88
C LEU A 92 -5.16 -6.14 -11.36
N TRP A 93 -5.45 -6.50 -12.60
CA TRP A 93 -6.80 -6.50 -13.15
C TRP A 93 -7.73 -7.41 -12.35
N GLU A 94 -7.32 -8.65 -12.08
CA GLU A 94 -8.11 -9.60 -11.28
C GLU A 94 -8.44 -9.05 -9.89
N LEU A 95 -7.49 -8.36 -9.26
CA LEU A 95 -7.66 -7.81 -7.92
C LEU A 95 -8.63 -6.61 -7.86
N PHE A 96 -8.71 -5.80 -8.91
CA PHE A 96 -9.39 -4.49 -8.84
C PHE A 96 -10.52 -4.29 -9.85
N SER A 97 -10.61 -5.11 -10.91
CA SER A 97 -11.61 -4.92 -11.97
C SER A 97 -13.05 -5.03 -11.49
N SER A 98 -13.30 -5.80 -10.42
CA SER A 98 -14.61 -5.95 -9.78
C SER A 98 -14.93 -4.84 -8.77
N ASP A 99 -13.93 -4.06 -8.34
CA ASP A 99 -14.09 -2.99 -7.35
C ASP A 99 -13.30 -1.72 -7.74
N PRO A 100 -13.82 -0.94 -8.72
CA PRO A 100 -13.21 0.33 -9.14
C PRO A 100 -13.14 1.38 -8.02
N LYS A 101 -14.05 1.31 -7.04
CA LYS A 101 -14.07 2.24 -5.92
C LYS A 101 -12.84 2.02 -5.05
N ARG A 102 -12.58 0.78 -4.66
CA ARG A 102 -11.37 0.42 -3.92
C ARG A 102 -10.12 0.81 -4.70
N LEU A 103 -10.04 0.50 -6.00
CA LEU A 103 -8.90 0.91 -6.84
C LEU A 103 -8.63 2.43 -6.77
N LYS A 104 -9.68 3.25 -6.88
CA LYS A 104 -9.58 4.71 -6.77
C LYS A 104 -9.05 5.15 -5.40
N GLU A 105 -9.56 4.55 -4.32
CA GLU A 105 -9.11 4.84 -2.96
C GLU A 105 -7.60 4.55 -2.80
N ILE A 106 -7.11 3.41 -3.29
CA ILE A 106 -5.69 3.06 -3.24
C ILE A 106 -4.85 4.01 -4.12
N ALA A 107 -5.30 4.30 -5.34
CA ALA A 107 -4.60 5.19 -6.25
C ALA A 107 -4.45 6.62 -5.68
N ASN A 108 -5.50 7.12 -5.03
CA ASN A 108 -5.48 8.40 -4.34
C ASN A 108 -4.52 8.38 -3.14
N ALA A 109 -4.54 7.33 -2.33
CA ALA A 109 -3.59 7.16 -1.22
C ALA A 109 -2.12 7.17 -1.70
N ILE A 110 -1.82 6.50 -2.82
CA ILE A 110 -0.48 6.52 -3.45
C ILE A 110 -0.09 7.94 -3.88
N LYS A 111 -0.98 8.65 -4.61
CA LYS A 111 -0.71 10.02 -5.09
C LYS A 111 -0.41 10.97 -3.93
N GLN A 112 -1.16 10.87 -2.83
CA GLN A 112 -0.95 11.70 -1.63
C GLN A 112 0.36 11.36 -0.92
N ALA A 113 0.63 10.07 -0.72
CA ALA A 113 1.84 9.61 -0.05
C ALA A 113 3.11 10.03 -0.83
N ALA A 114 3.09 9.97 -2.16
CA ALA A 114 4.19 10.44 -3.00
C ALA A 114 4.51 11.93 -2.79
N GLY A 115 3.49 12.76 -2.52
CA GLY A 115 3.67 14.17 -2.20
C GLY A 115 4.23 14.43 -0.78
N GLN A 116 4.12 13.45 0.13
CA GLN A 116 4.61 13.56 1.51
C GLN A 116 6.02 12.97 1.70
N VAL A 117 6.42 11.99 0.88
CA VAL A 117 7.75 11.35 0.97
C VAL A 117 8.88 12.29 0.53
N SER A 118 8.58 13.34 -0.23
CA SER A 118 9.57 14.33 -0.70
C SER A 118 10.20 15.20 0.40
N THR A 119 9.82 15.05 1.67
CA THR A 119 10.27 15.92 2.79
C THR A 119 11.09 15.23 3.88
N HIS A 120 11.36 13.91 3.78
CA HIS A 120 12.10 13.19 4.83
C HIS A 120 13.19 12.32 4.23
N GLU A 121 14.38 12.89 4.07
CA GLU A 121 15.63 12.15 3.87
C GLU A 121 16.08 11.52 5.18
N GLY A 122 16.45 10.23 5.12
CA GLY A 122 17.20 9.55 6.17
C GLY A 122 16.33 8.77 7.16
N ASP A 123 16.10 7.49 6.88
CA ASP A 123 16.20 6.46 7.92
C ASP A 123 16.43 5.11 7.25
N ASP A 124 17.35 4.34 7.82
CA ASP A 124 17.77 3.02 7.37
C ASP A 124 16.54 2.12 7.14
N VAL A 125 16.36 1.74 5.87
CA VAL A 125 15.32 0.80 5.47
C VAL A 125 15.82 -0.59 5.82
N ASP A 126 15.62 -0.95 7.09
CA ASP A 126 15.64 -2.35 7.48
C ASP A 126 14.71 -3.10 6.51
N THR A 127 15.23 -4.19 5.95
CA THR A 127 14.71 -4.81 4.72
C THR A 127 13.37 -5.50 5.00
N ILE A 128 12.31 -4.70 5.10
CA ILE A 128 10.94 -5.19 5.07
C ILE A 128 10.71 -5.62 3.63
N VAL A 129 10.64 -6.94 3.45
CA VAL A 129 10.16 -7.65 2.25
C VAL A 129 9.13 -6.78 1.56
N GLU A 130 9.33 -6.49 0.26
CA GLU A 130 8.41 -5.71 -0.57
C GLU A 130 6.97 -6.17 -0.32
N ALA A 131 6.28 -5.50 0.61
CA ALA A 131 4.91 -5.83 0.90
C ALA A 131 4.12 -5.50 -0.35
N THR A 132 3.18 -6.37 -0.68
CA THR A 132 2.38 -6.32 -1.89
C THR A 132 1.46 -5.09 -1.95
N GLU A 133 1.61 -4.11 -1.05
CA GLU A 133 0.95 -2.81 -1.06
C GLU A 133 1.67 -1.78 -1.95
N GLY A 134 2.87 -2.11 -2.45
CA GLY A 134 3.69 -1.16 -3.20
C GLY A 134 4.58 -0.33 -2.26
N ARG A 135 5.65 0.24 -2.82
CA ARG A 135 6.77 0.76 -2.03
C ARG A 135 6.37 2.00 -1.24
N ILE A 136 5.46 2.81 -1.77
CA ILE A 136 5.06 4.09 -1.18
C ILE A 136 4.07 3.90 -0.03
N LEU A 137 3.05 3.07 -0.22
CA LEU A 137 2.08 2.79 0.85
C LEU A 137 2.73 2.03 2.01
N SER A 138 3.62 1.06 1.71
CA SER A 138 4.39 0.34 2.73
C SER A 138 5.30 1.28 3.55
N ARG A 139 5.90 2.29 2.89
CA ARG A 139 6.70 3.33 3.57
C ARG A 139 5.84 4.22 4.45
N LEU A 140 4.67 4.66 3.97
CA LEU A 140 3.76 5.49 4.76
C LEU A 140 3.19 4.72 5.96
N HIS A 141 2.89 3.43 5.77
CA HIS A 141 2.42 2.53 6.82
C HIS A 141 3.47 2.41 7.93
N THR A 142 4.68 2.01 7.55
CA THR A 142 5.84 1.94 8.46
C THR A 142 6.09 3.29 9.15
N PHE A 143 6.03 4.41 8.43
CA PHE A 143 6.24 5.75 8.99
C PHE A 143 5.18 6.11 10.04
N ARG A 144 3.90 5.81 9.79
CA ARG A 144 2.82 6.08 10.74
C ARG A 144 2.85 5.14 11.95
N GLU A 145 3.19 3.88 11.76
CA GLU A 145 3.41 2.91 12.85
C GLU A 145 4.58 3.33 13.74
N ARG A 146 5.58 3.99 13.17
CA ARG A 146 6.73 4.55 13.88
C ARG A 146 6.53 5.99 14.34
N ASN A 147 5.34 6.58 14.13
CA ASN A 147 5.06 7.92 14.65
C ASN A 147 5.05 7.89 16.18
N ARG A 148 6.15 8.37 16.77
CA ARG A 148 6.39 8.32 18.22
C ARG A 148 5.23 8.92 19.04
N GLY A 149 4.54 9.93 18.51
CA GLY A 149 3.37 10.54 19.13
C GLY A 149 2.19 9.58 19.19
N LEU A 150 1.81 8.96 18.06
CA LEU A 150 0.72 7.98 18.00
C LEU A 150 1.04 6.73 18.80
N VAL A 151 2.28 6.23 18.72
CA VAL A 151 2.73 5.05 19.47
C VAL A 151 2.59 5.29 20.97
N LYS A 152 3.12 6.41 21.46
CA LYS A 152 3.03 6.78 22.87
C LYS A 152 1.58 6.98 23.30
N ALA A 153 0.79 7.69 22.50
CA ALA A 153 -0.62 7.92 22.80
C ALA A 153 -1.42 6.62 22.90
N LYS A 154 -1.18 5.67 21.98
CA LYS A 154 -1.86 4.37 21.98
C LYS A 154 -1.49 3.53 23.20
N LYS A 155 -0.20 3.42 23.52
CA LYS A 155 0.27 2.68 24.69
C LYS A 155 -0.29 3.25 25.99
N VAL A 156 -0.29 4.58 26.13
CA VAL A 156 -0.87 5.26 27.31
C VAL A 156 -2.39 5.04 27.39
N GLU A 157 -3.11 5.10 26.28
CA GLU A 157 -4.56 4.84 26.25
C GLU A 157 -4.89 3.42 26.71
N VAL A 158 -4.20 2.41 26.17
CA VAL A 158 -4.42 1.00 26.54
C VAL A 158 -4.02 0.75 28.00
N LEU A 159 -2.88 1.26 28.44
CA LEU A 159 -2.44 1.10 29.83
C LEU A 159 -3.42 1.72 30.82
N LYS A 160 -4.02 2.88 30.49
CA LYS A 160 -5.07 3.50 31.32
C LYS A 160 -6.37 2.71 31.34
N ARG A 161 -6.72 2.05 30.24
CA ARG A 161 -8.00 1.36 30.08
C ARG A 161 -7.96 -0.07 30.64
N GLU A 162 -6.89 -0.80 30.36
CA GLU A 162 -6.75 -2.23 30.67
C GLU A 162 -5.80 -2.49 31.87
N GLY A 163 -5.01 -1.48 32.28
CA GLY A 163 -3.98 -1.64 33.31
C GLY A 163 -2.72 -2.37 32.84
N LYS A 164 -2.69 -2.85 31.60
CA LYS A 164 -1.58 -3.62 31.02
C LYS A 164 -1.42 -3.46 29.51
N LEU A 165 -0.26 -3.84 29.00
CA LEU A 165 0.12 -3.92 27.59
C LEU A 165 0.22 -5.39 27.18
N ALA A 166 -0.87 -5.91 26.63
CA ALA A 166 -0.90 -7.25 26.06
C ALA A 166 -0.97 -7.20 24.53
N CYS A 167 -0.40 -8.21 23.87
CA CYS A 167 -0.58 -8.37 22.43
C CYS A 167 -2.06 -8.70 22.13
N GLU A 168 -2.66 -8.01 21.18
CA GLU A 168 -4.07 -8.23 20.84
C GLU A 168 -4.34 -9.50 20.05
N VAL A 169 -3.29 -10.13 19.52
CA VAL A 169 -3.34 -11.39 18.77
C VAL A 169 -3.06 -12.56 19.71
N CYS A 170 -1.87 -12.63 20.30
CA CYS A 170 -1.48 -13.76 21.14
C CYS A 170 -1.72 -13.56 22.64
N GLU A 171 -2.28 -12.42 23.07
CA GLU A 171 -2.62 -12.14 24.48
C GLU A 171 -1.42 -12.10 25.46
N PHE A 172 -0.19 -12.21 24.96
CA PHE A 172 1.01 -12.15 25.78
C PHE A 172 1.11 -10.82 26.55
N ASP A 173 1.19 -10.91 27.87
CA ASP A 173 1.21 -9.79 28.80
C ASP A 173 2.65 -9.30 29.03
N PHE A 174 2.98 -8.16 28.42
CA PHE A 174 4.33 -7.60 28.52
C PHE A 174 4.61 -6.93 29.85
N ASP A 175 3.59 -6.40 30.53
CA ASP A 175 3.79 -5.79 31.85
C ASP A 175 4.09 -6.87 32.89
N ASN A 176 3.40 -8.00 32.82
CA ASN A 176 3.69 -9.14 33.69
C ASN A 176 5.08 -9.75 33.40
N ALA A 177 5.43 -9.93 32.12
CA ALA A 177 6.69 -10.58 31.74
C ALA A 177 7.94 -9.68 31.87
N TYR A 178 7.80 -8.38 31.57
CA TYR A 178 8.94 -7.47 31.42
C TYR A 178 8.87 -6.20 32.30
N GLY A 179 7.78 -5.98 33.03
CA GLY A 179 7.60 -4.83 33.92
C GLY A 179 7.84 -3.51 33.20
N ALA A 180 8.76 -2.69 33.71
CA ALA A 180 9.07 -1.37 33.15
C ALA A 180 9.52 -1.37 31.68
N HIS A 181 9.99 -2.52 31.16
CA HIS A 181 10.44 -2.67 29.77
C HIS A 181 9.32 -3.03 28.79
N SER A 182 8.09 -3.27 29.26
CA SER A 182 6.93 -3.64 28.44
C SER A 182 6.68 -2.68 27.27
N THR A 183 6.84 -1.38 27.53
CA THR A 183 6.65 -0.32 26.54
C THR A 183 7.64 -0.36 25.39
N ALA A 184 8.82 -0.94 25.56
CA ALA A 184 9.82 -1.08 24.50
C ALA A 184 9.58 -2.33 23.63
N ALA A 185 8.95 -3.37 24.19
CA ALA A 185 8.80 -4.67 23.55
C ALA A 185 7.53 -4.80 22.69
N ILE A 186 6.49 -4.00 22.97
CA ILE A 186 5.23 -4.04 22.20
C ILE A 186 5.20 -3.00 21.08
N GLU A 187 4.73 -3.42 19.91
CA GLU A 187 4.67 -2.61 18.69
C GLU A 187 3.23 -2.15 18.41
N VAL A 188 3.10 -1.11 17.60
CA VAL A 188 1.81 -0.56 17.18
C VAL A 188 1.62 -0.82 15.70
N HIS A 189 0.51 -1.46 15.35
CA HIS A 189 0.15 -1.83 13.99
C HIS A 189 -1.16 -1.16 13.57
N HIS A 190 -1.33 -0.75 12.30
CA HIS A 190 -2.65 -0.26 11.86
C HIS A 190 -3.57 -1.43 11.48
N ARG A 191 -4.75 -1.51 12.08
CA ARG A 191 -5.73 -2.59 11.81
C ARG A 191 -6.19 -2.65 10.34
N LEU A 192 -6.19 -1.51 9.65
CA LEU A 192 -6.58 -1.41 8.26
C LEU A 192 -5.36 -0.99 7.42
N PRO A 193 -5.14 -1.62 6.25
CA PRO A 193 -4.22 -1.10 5.26
C PRO A 193 -4.54 0.37 4.97
N LEU A 194 -3.52 1.22 4.84
CA LEU A 194 -3.75 2.66 4.63
C LEU A 194 -4.48 2.93 3.32
N SER A 195 -4.35 2.01 2.37
CA SER A 195 -5.09 1.96 1.11
C SER A 195 -6.62 1.85 1.27
N ALA A 196 -7.12 1.39 2.42
CA ALA A 196 -8.54 1.28 2.74
C ALA A 196 -9.06 2.46 3.60
N LEU A 197 -8.21 3.44 3.95
CA LEU A 197 -8.59 4.59 4.74
C LEU A 197 -8.95 5.78 3.83
N PRO A 198 -10.11 6.46 4.04
CA PRO A 198 -10.47 7.64 3.29
C PRO A 198 -9.44 8.77 3.42
N GLU A 199 -9.23 9.49 2.31
CA GLU A 199 -8.38 10.67 2.21
C GLU A 199 -8.62 11.61 3.41
N GLN A 200 -7.55 11.98 4.13
CA GLN A 200 -7.56 12.98 5.22
C GLN A 200 -8.15 12.55 6.58
N ARG A 201 -8.52 11.28 6.80
CA ARG A 201 -8.88 10.86 8.16
C ARG A 201 -7.63 10.89 9.06
N LYS A 202 -7.65 11.71 10.12
CA LYS A 202 -6.69 11.60 11.22
C LYS A 202 -6.75 10.18 11.78
N THR A 203 -5.60 9.49 11.83
CA THR A 203 -5.50 8.16 12.46
C THR A 203 -6.04 8.25 13.88
N LYS A 204 -7.12 7.52 14.16
CA LYS A 204 -7.65 7.42 15.53
C LYS A 204 -6.88 6.33 16.26
N LEU A 205 -6.80 6.42 17.59
CA LEU A 205 -6.21 5.34 18.40
C LEU A 205 -6.97 4.01 18.26
N SER A 206 -8.25 4.05 17.88
CA SER A 206 -9.04 2.85 17.53
C SER A 206 -8.55 2.14 16.27
N ASP A 207 -7.88 2.86 15.38
CA ASP A 207 -7.39 2.32 14.10
C ASP A 207 -6.04 1.59 14.29
N LEU A 208 -5.49 1.62 15.52
CA LEU A 208 -4.19 1.07 15.90
C LEU A 208 -4.34 -0.10 16.87
N ALA A 209 -3.66 -1.21 16.60
CA ALA A 209 -3.57 -2.38 17.45
C ALA A 209 -2.19 -2.49 18.12
N LEU A 210 -2.15 -3.07 19.31
CA LEU A 210 -0.89 -3.46 19.95
C LEU A 210 -0.54 -4.91 19.64
N VAL A 211 0.64 -5.13 19.08
CA VAL A 211 1.10 -6.45 18.64
C VAL A 211 2.53 -6.70 19.08
N CYS A 212 2.88 -7.97 19.32
CA CYS A 212 4.28 -8.35 19.53
C CYS A 212 5.03 -8.41 18.19
N ALA A 213 6.37 -8.31 18.21
CA ALA A 213 7.20 -8.38 17.01
C ALA A 213 6.92 -9.63 16.15
N ASN A 214 6.63 -10.78 16.78
CA ASN A 214 6.30 -12.01 16.07
C ASN A 214 4.94 -11.91 15.36
N CYS A 215 3.88 -11.51 16.07
CA CYS A 215 2.55 -11.37 15.47
C CYS A 215 2.56 -10.29 14.39
N HIS A 216 3.28 -9.18 14.60
CA HIS A 216 3.43 -8.12 13.62
C HIS A 216 4.04 -8.65 12.32
N ARG A 217 5.13 -9.43 12.43
CA ARG A 217 5.76 -10.08 11.28
C ARG A 217 4.81 -11.05 10.55
N ILE A 218 4.00 -11.81 11.29
CA ILE A 218 3.05 -12.75 10.69
C ILE A 218 1.89 -12.02 10.00
N ILE A 219 1.38 -10.92 10.57
CA ILE A 219 0.34 -10.10 9.94
C ILE A 219 0.78 -9.67 8.53
N HIS A 220 2.03 -9.22 8.40
CA HIS A 220 2.61 -8.79 7.14
C HIS A 220 3.13 -9.94 6.24
N SER A 221 3.00 -11.19 6.65
CA SER A 221 3.60 -12.33 5.92
C SER A 221 2.83 -12.76 4.65
N ARG A 222 1.60 -12.29 4.45
CA ARG A 222 0.74 -12.63 3.29
C ARG A 222 -0.05 -11.43 2.79
N ASN A 223 -0.74 -11.58 1.65
CA ASN A 223 -1.64 -10.56 1.10
C ASN A 223 -2.98 -11.21 0.67
N PRO A 224 -4.15 -10.70 1.13
CA PRO A 224 -4.33 -9.62 2.11
C PRO A 224 -3.66 -9.92 3.46
N TRP A 225 -3.18 -8.87 4.14
CA TRP A 225 -2.65 -9.00 5.51
C TRP A 225 -3.69 -9.68 6.38
N PHE A 226 -3.22 -10.38 7.41
CA PHE A 226 -4.17 -10.86 8.41
C PHE A 226 -4.83 -9.70 9.12
N GLU A 227 -6.15 -9.75 9.27
CA GLU A 227 -6.80 -8.95 10.29
C GLU A 227 -6.41 -9.49 11.68
N ILE A 228 -6.37 -8.61 12.68
CA ILE A 228 -6.00 -8.99 14.06
C ILE A 228 -6.85 -10.17 14.56
N ASP A 229 -8.17 -10.10 14.36
CA ASP A 229 -9.10 -11.13 14.81
C ASP A 229 -9.00 -12.42 13.98
N GLU A 230 -8.57 -12.31 12.73
CA GLU A 230 -8.33 -13.47 11.86
C GLU A 230 -7.11 -14.25 12.34
N LEU A 231 -5.97 -13.56 12.52
CA LEU A 231 -4.74 -14.21 13.01
C LEU A 231 -4.95 -14.80 14.41
N ARG A 232 -5.69 -14.10 15.28
CA ARG A 232 -6.02 -14.59 16.62
C ARG A 232 -6.76 -15.93 16.58
N LYS A 233 -7.69 -16.13 15.64
CA LYS A 233 -8.42 -17.39 15.47
C LYS A 233 -7.55 -18.52 14.93
N GLU A 234 -6.52 -18.21 14.16
CA GLU A 234 -5.59 -19.21 13.61
C GLU A 234 -4.49 -19.63 14.59
N LEU A 235 -4.29 -18.88 15.68
CA LEU A 235 -3.32 -19.25 16.70
C LEU A 235 -3.71 -20.57 17.37
N ARG A 236 -2.74 -21.48 17.39
CA ARG A 236 -2.87 -22.80 18.03
C ARG A 236 -2.36 -22.84 19.47
N ILE A 237 -2.05 -21.67 20.03
CA ILE A 237 -1.44 -21.54 21.35
C ILE A 237 -2.46 -20.90 22.28
N THR A 238 -2.79 -21.57 23.37
CA THR A 238 -3.38 -20.93 24.55
C THR A 238 -2.24 -20.31 25.36
N VAL A 239 -2.21 -18.98 25.45
CA VAL A 239 -1.29 -18.29 26.35
C VAL A 239 -1.88 -18.41 27.76
N GLY A 240 -1.18 -19.15 28.62
CA GLY A 240 -1.50 -19.35 30.03
C GLY A 240 -0.69 -18.43 30.92
#